data_AF-A0A7S1WC84-F1
#
_entry.id   AF-A0A7S1WC84-F1
#
_cell.length_a   1.000
_cell.length_b   1.000
_cell.length_c   1.000
_cell.angle_alpha   90.00
_cell.angle_beta   90.00
_cell.angle_gamma   90.00
#
_symmetry.space_group_name_H-M   'P 1'
#
loop_
_entity.id
_entity.type
_entity.pdbx_description
1 polymer ?
#
loop_
_entity_poly.entity_id
_entity_poly.type
_entity_poly.pdbx_seq_one_letter_code
_entity_poly.pdbx_strand_id
1 'polypeptide(L)'
;LGYPKWPKEMKDPNYFRKELERMRTDPRHNKNLGRAAKDQEFWNEAARKPWAKVLLRKEQHWTDRRNVWLEQYNTVMTANRTREYMGELLEDCPIDIKRLVAPIAKYKIVESLLMSVYRESQETGAPFDELMRRPEVLAELHCARKRLDEGGDAEAQRLQDEMDRMVQRAQEELAEERRREEKEGARRGAQ
;
A
#
# COMPACT_ATOMS: atom_id res chain seq x y z
N LEU A 1 13.09 5.95 -9.85
CA LEU A 1 13.00 6.87 -11.00
C LEU A 1 13.29 8.29 -10.52
N GLY A 2 14.31 8.96 -11.06
CA GLY A 2 14.68 10.31 -10.64
C GLY A 2 13.72 11.38 -11.13
N TYR A 3 13.77 12.58 -10.54
CA TYR A 3 12.95 13.72 -10.96
C TYR A 3 13.15 14.05 -12.45
N PRO A 4 12.08 14.30 -13.24
CA PRO A 4 12.21 14.60 -14.66
C PRO A 4 13.06 15.85 -14.90
N LYS A 5 14.18 15.68 -15.60
CA LYS A 5 15.11 16.77 -15.93
C LYS A 5 14.69 17.46 -17.22
N TRP A 6 14.85 18.78 -17.23
CA TRP A 6 14.78 19.55 -18.46
C TRP A 6 15.95 19.18 -19.38
N PRO A 7 15.72 19.00 -20.70
CA PRO A 7 16.76 18.90 -21.70
C PRO A 7 17.75 20.07 -21.60
N LYS A 8 19.01 19.84 -21.98
CA LYS A 8 20.07 20.85 -21.80
C LYS A 8 19.80 22.11 -22.64
N GLU A 9 19.20 21.94 -23.81
CA GLU A 9 18.83 22.98 -24.76
C GLU A 9 17.79 23.95 -24.17
N MET A 10 16.92 23.45 -23.29
CA MET A 10 15.88 24.24 -22.63
C MET A 10 16.39 25.08 -21.46
N LYS A 11 17.67 24.94 -21.12
CA LYS A 11 18.33 25.81 -20.14
C LYS A 11 18.78 27.14 -20.75
N ASP A 12 18.82 27.26 -22.09
CA ASP A 12 19.07 28.54 -22.76
C ASP A 12 17.90 29.51 -22.45
N PRO A 13 18.15 30.68 -21.84
CA PRO A 13 17.11 31.67 -21.58
C PRO A 13 16.31 32.09 -22.83
N ASN A 14 16.91 31.97 -24.01
CA ASN A 14 16.27 32.29 -25.29
C ASN A 14 15.59 31.10 -25.96
N TYR A 15 15.67 29.90 -25.39
CA TYR A 15 15.10 28.68 -25.98
C TYR A 15 13.62 28.85 -26.29
N PHE A 16 12.82 29.23 -25.29
CA PHE A 16 11.37 29.37 -25.47
C PHE A 16 11.01 30.49 -26.44
N ARG A 17 11.80 31.56 -26.52
CA ARG A 17 11.58 32.62 -27.51
C ARG A 17 11.73 32.08 -28.93
N LYS A 18 12.85 31.39 -29.22
CA LYS A 18 13.12 30.78 -30.53
C LYS A 18 12.11 29.68 -30.87
N GLU A 19 11.74 28.86 -29.88
CA GLU A 19 10.79 27.77 -30.03
C GLU A 19 9.37 28.28 -30.34
N LEU A 20 8.92 29.32 -29.65
CA LEU A 20 7.62 29.96 -29.90
C LEU A 20 7.56 30.63 -31.27
N GLU A 21 8.65 31.28 -31.68
CA GLU A 21 8.76 31.88 -33.01
C GLU A 21 8.62 30.82 -34.11
N ARG A 22 9.38 29.71 -34.00
CA ARG A 22 9.26 28.57 -34.93
C ARG A 22 7.86 27.97 -34.92
N MET A 23 7.23 27.84 -33.76
CA MET A 23 5.86 27.32 -33.68
C MET A 23 4.81 28.23 -34.32
N ARG A 24 5.10 29.53 -34.44
CA ARG A 24 4.21 30.50 -35.09
C ARG A 24 4.40 30.56 -36.61
N THR A 25 5.62 30.33 -37.09
CA THR A 25 5.98 30.63 -38.49
C THR A 25 6.26 29.40 -39.34
N ASP A 26 6.61 28.25 -38.77
CA ASP A 26 7.05 27.07 -39.53
C ASP A 26 6.05 25.89 -39.42
N PRO A 27 5.32 25.55 -40.49
CA PRO A 27 4.41 24.39 -40.54
C PRO A 27 5.09 23.03 -40.33
N ARG A 28 6.40 22.93 -40.61
CA ARG A 28 7.18 21.70 -40.35
C ARG A 28 7.46 21.53 -38.86
N HIS A 29 7.61 22.65 -38.14
CA HIS A 29 7.84 22.68 -36.70
C HIS A 29 6.52 22.61 -35.90
N ASN A 30 5.43 23.16 -36.44
CA ASN A 30 4.11 23.13 -35.85
C ASN A 30 3.01 22.71 -36.84
N LYS A 31 2.66 21.43 -36.80
CA LYS A 31 1.55 20.85 -37.56
C LYS A 31 0.16 21.37 -37.16
N ASN A 32 0.07 22.14 -36.09
CA ASN A 32 -1.17 22.77 -35.64
C ASN A 32 -1.42 24.14 -36.28
N LEU A 33 -0.51 24.66 -37.12
CA LEU A 33 -0.78 25.88 -37.87
C LEU A 33 -2.02 25.70 -38.74
N GLY A 34 -3.10 26.41 -38.40
CA GLY A 34 -4.41 26.33 -39.07
C GLY A 34 -5.40 25.29 -38.50
N ARG A 35 -5.03 24.54 -37.44
CA ARG A 35 -5.96 23.62 -36.76
C ARG A 35 -6.72 24.33 -35.63
N ALA A 36 -7.98 23.97 -35.45
CA ALA A 36 -8.78 24.47 -34.34
C ALA A 36 -8.40 23.77 -33.03
N ALA A 37 -8.41 24.50 -31.91
CA ALA A 37 -8.12 23.94 -30.58
C ALA A 37 -9.16 22.91 -30.08
N LYS A 38 -10.32 22.82 -30.76
CA LYS A 38 -11.34 21.80 -30.49
C LYS A 38 -10.99 20.43 -31.08
N ASP A 39 -10.03 20.36 -32.01
CA ASP A 39 -9.56 19.11 -32.60
C ASP A 39 -8.67 18.34 -31.59
N GLN A 40 -8.95 17.06 -31.37
CA GLN A 40 -8.13 16.21 -30.49
C GLN A 40 -6.67 16.13 -30.99
N GLU A 41 -6.45 16.13 -32.30
CA GLU A 41 -5.09 16.01 -32.85
C GLU A 41 -4.25 17.26 -32.61
N PHE A 42 -4.90 18.43 -32.39
CA PHE A 42 -4.21 19.63 -31.92
C PHE A 42 -3.51 19.37 -30.58
N TRP A 43 -4.22 18.78 -29.62
CA TRP A 43 -3.69 18.47 -28.29
C TRP A 43 -2.65 17.35 -28.34
N ASN A 44 -2.85 16.35 -29.19
CA ASN A 44 -1.87 15.27 -29.39
C ASN A 44 -0.53 15.82 -29.90
N GLU A 45 -0.54 16.70 -30.90
CA GLU A 45 0.68 17.33 -31.43
C GLU A 45 1.32 18.31 -30.44
N ALA A 46 0.52 19.01 -29.63
CA ALA A 46 1.03 19.85 -28.55
C ALA A 46 1.74 19.00 -27.48
N ALA A 47 1.15 17.88 -27.07
CA ALA A 47 1.72 16.95 -26.09
C ALA A 47 2.99 16.26 -26.59
N ARG A 48 3.17 16.10 -27.91
CA ARG A 48 4.38 15.54 -28.53
C ARG A 48 5.61 16.46 -28.39
N LYS A 49 5.44 17.76 -28.10
CA LYS A 49 6.56 18.71 -27.97
C LYS A 49 7.50 18.31 -26.82
N PRO A 50 8.83 18.45 -26.99
CA PRO A 50 9.79 18.05 -25.95
C PRO A 50 9.55 18.72 -24.58
N TRP A 51 9.19 20.00 -24.56
CA TRP A 51 8.91 20.73 -23.31
C TRP A 51 7.58 20.26 -22.68
N ALA A 52 6.56 19.99 -23.48
CA ALA A 52 5.28 19.45 -23.02
C ALA A 52 5.47 18.06 -22.39
N LYS A 53 6.26 17.18 -23.01
CA LYS A 53 6.63 15.88 -22.43
C LYS A 53 7.35 16.01 -21.09
N VAL A 54 8.15 17.04 -20.88
CA VAL A 54 8.80 17.28 -19.58
C VAL A 54 7.77 17.73 -18.55
N LEU A 55 6.88 18.66 -18.91
CA LEU A 55 5.80 19.11 -18.03
C LEU A 55 4.88 17.95 -17.62
N LEU A 56 4.39 17.16 -18.59
CA LEU A 56 3.54 15.99 -18.33
C LEU A 56 4.24 14.97 -17.43
N ARG A 57 5.52 14.69 -17.66
CA ARG A 57 6.29 13.79 -16.77
C ARG A 57 6.47 14.35 -15.36
N LYS A 58 6.64 15.67 -15.22
CA LYS A 58 6.74 16.31 -13.90
C LYS A 58 5.41 16.27 -13.16
N GLU A 59 4.32 16.54 -13.86
CA GLU A 59 2.97 16.38 -13.32
C GLU A 59 2.74 14.95 -12.87
N GLN A 60 2.98 13.97 -13.74
CA GLN A 60 2.89 12.55 -13.40
C GLN A 60 3.76 12.21 -12.18
N HIS A 61 5.01 12.65 -12.14
CA HIS A 61 5.91 12.41 -11.01
C HIS A 61 5.33 12.92 -9.68
N TRP A 62 4.72 14.12 -9.68
CA TRP A 62 4.10 14.66 -8.48
C TRP A 62 2.80 13.95 -8.12
N THR A 63 2.00 13.55 -9.11
CA THR A 63 0.81 12.73 -8.93
C THR A 63 1.18 11.38 -8.32
N ASP A 64 2.20 10.68 -8.85
CA ASP A 64 2.69 9.41 -8.31
C ASP A 64 3.13 9.56 -6.86
N ARG A 65 3.92 10.61 -6.56
CA ARG A 65 4.34 10.90 -5.18
C ARG A 65 3.16 11.19 -4.25
N ARG A 66 2.16 11.93 -4.74
CA ARG A 66 0.94 12.21 -3.98
C ARG A 66 0.19 10.91 -3.70
N ASN A 67 0.06 10.03 -4.69
CA ASN A 67 -0.63 8.75 -4.53
C ASN A 67 0.05 7.88 -3.47
N VAL A 68 1.38 7.75 -3.53
CA VAL A 68 2.15 7.05 -2.50
C VAL A 68 1.92 7.66 -1.10
N TRP A 69 1.89 8.98 -1.01
CA TRP A 69 1.63 9.65 0.26
C TRP A 69 0.20 9.42 0.78
N LEU A 70 -0.80 9.46 -0.11
CA LEU A 70 -2.19 9.15 0.23
C LEU A 70 -2.34 7.70 0.68
N GLU A 71 -1.67 6.76 0.02
CA GLU A 71 -1.63 5.35 0.44
C GLU A 71 -1.03 5.20 1.84
N GLN A 72 0.13 5.80 2.09
CA GLN A 72 0.79 5.78 3.40
C GLN A 72 -0.09 6.40 4.49
N TYR A 73 -0.71 7.54 4.21
CA TYR A 73 -1.65 8.19 5.11
C TYR A 73 -2.84 7.27 5.44
N ASN A 74 -3.45 6.67 4.42
CA ASN A 74 -4.55 5.72 4.61
C ASN A 74 -4.12 4.50 5.43
N THR A 75 -2.93 3.95 5.18
CA THR A 75 -2.39 2.85 5.99
C THR A 75 -2.29 3.22 7.47
N VAL A 76 -1.73 4.39 7.79
CA VAL A 76 -1.59 4.87 9.17
C VAL A 76 -2.95 5.13 9.81
N MET A 77 -3.88 5.77 9.08
CA MET A 77 -5.22 6.05 9.59
C MET A 77 -6.01 4.78 9.88
N THR A 78 -5.94 3.79 8.99
CA THR A 78 -6.55 2.48 9.23
C THR A 78 -5.96 1.80 10.46
N ALA A 79 -4.63 1.78 10.60
CA ALA A 79 -3.98 1.19 11.76
C ALA A 79 -4.37 1.91 13.07
N ASN A 80 -4.49 3.24 13.06
CA ASN A 80 -4.92 4.00 14.24
C ASN A 80 -6.37 3.67 14.62
N ARG A 81 -7.29 3.60 13.64
CA ARG A 81 -8.68 3.18 13.88
C ARG A 81 -8.76 1.76 14.42
N THR A 82 -7.95 0.85 13.88
CA THR A 82 -7.87 -0.52 14.39
C THR A 82 -7.42 -0.54 15.84
N ARG A 83 -6.40 0.22 16.23
CA ARG A 83 -5.96 0.29 17.63
C ARG A 83 -6.99 0.90 18.56
N GLU A 84 -7.67 1.96 18.14
CA GLU A 84 -8.77 2.57 18.90
C GLU A 84 -9.87 1.54 19.15
N TYR A 85 -10.31 0.87 18.09
CA TYR A 85 -11.34 -0.18 18.16
C TYR A 85 -10.91 -1.38 19.01
N MET A 86 -9.67 -1.86 18.88
CA MET A 86 -9.14 -2.93 19.75
C MET A 86 -9.05 -2.47 21.20
N GLY A 87 -8.74 -1.20 21.45
CA GLY A 87 -8.77 -0.59 22.78
C GLY A 87 -10.15 -0.66 23.41
N GLU A 88 -11.20 -0.32 22.64
CA GLU A 88 -12.60 -0.42 23.09
C GLU A 88 -12.97 -1.86 23.46
N LEU A 89 -12.64 -2.85 22.62
CA LEU A 89 -12.92 -4.26 22.92
C LEU A 89 -12.16 -4.78 24.15
N LEU A 90 -10.93 -4.30 24.36
CA LEU A 90 -10.15 -4.66 25.54
C LEU A 90 -10.73 -4.08 26.84
N GLU A 91 -11.53 -3.01 26.78
CA GLU A 91 -12.14 -2.46 28.01
C GLU A 91 -13.12 -3.42 28.68
N ASP A 92 -13.81 -4.23 27.88
CA ASP A 92 -14.73 -5.26 28.38
C ASP A 92 -13.99 -6.52 28.90
N CYS A 93 -12.69 -6.62 28.65
CA CYS A 93 -11.89 -7.74 29.12
C CYS A 93 -11.53 -7.64 30.63
N PRO A 94 -11.31 -8.78 31.29
CA PRO A 94 -10.74 -8.83 32.64
C PRO A 94 -9.44 -8.02 32.81
N ILE A 95 -9.24 -7.49 34.03
CA ILE A 95 -8.13 -6.57 34.34
C ILE A 95 -6.74 -7.21 34.17
N ASP A 96 -6.62 -8.51 34.40
CA ASP A 96 -5.42 -9.30 34.19
C ASP A 96 -5.03 -9.38 32.71
N ILE A 97 -6.00 -9.57 31.82
CA ILE A 97 -5.76 -9.53 30.36
C ILE A 97 -5.36 -8.12 29.93
N LYS A 98 -6.06 -7.08 30.42
CA LYS A 98 -5.67 -5.69 30.14
C LYS A 98 -4.24 -5.39 30.58
N ARG A 99 -3.84 -5.84 31.76
CA ARG A 99 -2.46 -5.70 32.29
C ARG A 99 -1.43 -6.53 31.52
N LEU A 100 -1.85 -7.63 30.91
CA LEU A 100 -1.01 -8.46 30.05
C LEU A 100 -0.72 -7.75 28.72
N VAL A 101 -1.77 -7.21 28.09
CA VAL A 101 -1.73 -6.68 26.73
C VAL A 101 -1.24 -5.23 26.68
N ALA A 102 -1.65 -4.36 27.62
CA ALA A 102 -1.36 -2.92 27.56
C ALA A 102 0.12 -2.56 27.32
N PRO A 103 1.12 -3.21 27.96
CA PRO A 103 2.52 -2.89 27.73
C PRO A 103 3.03 -3.24 26.33
N ILE A 104 2.40 -4.24 25.68
CA ILE A 104 2.82 -4.82 24.40
C ILE A 104 1.90 -4.45 23.23
N ALA A 105 0.77 -3.79 23.48
CA ALA A 105 -0.21 -3.39 22.46
C ALA A 105 0.36 -2.43 21.41
N LYS A 106 1.47 -1.74 21.71
CA LYS A 106 2.16 -0.86 20.76
C LYS A 106 2.82 -1.61 19.58
N TYR A 107 3.02 -2.92 19.71
CA TYR A 107 3.66 -3.73 18.67
C TYR A 107 2.64 -4.30 17.69
N LYS A 108 2.92 -4.17 16.40
CA LYS A 108 2.03 -4.63 15.31
C LYS A 108 1.72 -6.13 15.35
N ILE A 109 2.65 -6.95 15.83
CA ILE A 109 2.44 -8.39 16.00
C ILE A 109 1.29 -8.67 16.98
N VAL A 110 1.22 -7.91 18.08
CA VAL A 110 0.16 -8.06 19.09
C VAL A 110 -1.16 -7.55 18.52
N GLU A 111 -1.15 -6.41 17.81
CA GLU A 111 -2.34 -5.91 17.09
C GLU A 111 -2.91 -6.97 16.12
N SER A 112 -2.03 -7.69 15.42
CA SER A 112 -2.42 -8.73 14.47
C SER A 112 -3.01 -9.97 15.18
N LEU A 113 -2.44 -10.37 16.32
CA LEU A 113 -3.00 -11.43 17.17
C LEU A 113 -4.40 -11.07 17.68
N LEU A 114 -4.57 -9.86 18.24
CA LEU A 114 -5.87 -9.38 18.73
C LEU A 114 -6.91 -9.33 17.61
N MET A 115 -6.52 -8.86 16.41
CA MET A 115 -7.38 -8.88 15.24
C MET A 115 -7.77 -10.28 14.79
N SER A 116 -6.88 -11.27 14.94
CA SER A 116 -7.19 -12.67 14.65
C SER A 116 -8.26 -13.21 15.61
N VAL A 117 -8.09 -12.96 16.92
CA VAL A 117 -9.07 -13.34 17.94
C VAL A 117 -10.40 -12.63 17.69
N TYR A 118 -10.38 -11.36 17.30
CA TYR A 118 -11.59 -10.63 16.95
C TYR A 118 -12.29 -11.23 15.74
N ARG A 119 -11.58 -11.60 14.66
CA ARG A 119 -12.20 -12.28 13.52
C ARG A 119 -12.84 -13.60 13.92
N GLU A 120 -12.15 -14.39 14.75
CA GLU A 120 -12.71 -15.63 15.28
C GLU A 120 -13.98 -15.36 16.11
N SER A 121 -14.04 -14.27 16.88
CA SER A 121 -15.24 -13.86 17.62
C SER A 121 -16.43 -13.63 16.69
N GLN A 122 -16.18 -13.01 15.52
CA GLN A 122 -17.22 -12.75 14.53
C GLN A 122 -17.66 -14.02 13.81
N GLU A 123 -16.72 -14.93 13.51
CA GLU A 123 -17.00 -16.19 12.82
C GLU A 123 -17.76 -17.19 13.69
N THR A 124 -17.40 -17.25 14.97
CA THR A 124 -17.99 -18.20 15.94
C THR A 124 -19.22 -17.62 16.66
N GLY A 125 -19.39 -16.30 16.65
CA GLY A 125 -20.40 -15.59 17.44
C GLY A 125 -20.09 -15.55 18.94
N ALA A 126 -18.91 -16.01 19.36
CA ALA A 126 -18.48 -15.94 20.75
C ALA A 126 -18.02 -14.52 21.12
N PRO A 127 -18.28 -14.04 22.36
CA PRO A 127 -17.75 -12.77 22.83
C PRO A 127 -16.22 -12.70 22.76
N PHE A 128 -15.68 -11.55 22.37
CA PHE A 128 -14.24 -11.32 22.29
C PHE A 128 -13.51 -11.59 23.61
N ASP A 129 -14.09 -11.16 24.73
CA ASP A 129 -13.51 -11.34 26.07
C ASP A 129 -13.45 -12.82 26.50
N GLU A 130 -14.37 -13.65 26.02
CA GLU A 130 -14.36 -15.10 26.25
C GLU A 130 -13.22 -15.76 25.47
N LEU A 131 -13.04 -15.39 24.21
CA LEU A 131 -11.94 -15.90 23.38
C LEU A 131 -10.57 -15.51 23.94
N MET A 132 -10.45 -14.29 24.45
CA MET A 132 -9.22 -13.80 25.06
C MET A 132 -8.81 -14.57 26.33
N ARG A 133 -9.75 -15.25 27.00
CA ARG A 133 -9.47 -16.09 28.18
C ARG A 133 -9.04 -17.52 27.82
N ARG A 134 -9.09 -17.89 26.54
CA ARG A 134 -8.71 -19.23 26.12
C ARG A 134 -7.23 -19.51 26.43
N PRO A 135 -6.89 -20.71 26.93
CA PRO A 135 -5.52 -21.04 27.30
C PRO A 135 -4.51 -20.82 26.17
N GLU A 136 -4.91 -21.07 24.93
CA GLU A 136 -4.09 -20.92 23.74
C GLU A 136 -3.72 -19.44 23.51
N VAL A 137 -4.73 -18.56 23.54
CA VAL A 137 -4.56 -17.12 23.35
C VAL A 137 -3.72 -16.52 24.49
N LEU A 138 -3.99 -16.94 25.74
CA LEU A 138 -3.20 -16.50 26.89
C LEU A 138 -1.74 -16.96 26.79
N ALA A 139 -1.49 -18.22 26.38
CA ALA A 139 -0.14 -18.74 26.19
C ALA A 139 0.63 -17.95 25.13
N GLU A 140 -0.01 -17.62 24.02
CA GLU A 140 0.57 -16.78 22.97
C GLU A 140 0.89 -15.37 23.47
N LEU A 141 -0.05 -14.72 24.18
CA LEU A 141 0.16 -13.39 24.75
C LEU A 141 1.27 -13.36 25.81
N HIS A 142 1.34 -14.37 26.67
CA HIS A 142 2.43 -14.50 27.65
C HIS A 142 3.79 -14.74 26.97
N CYS A 143 3.82 -15.59 25.94
CA CYS A 143 5.03 -15.83 25.15
C CYS A 143 5.49 -14.55 24.45
N ALA A 144 4.57 -13.84 23.78
CA ALA A 144 4.83 -12.57 23.14
C ALA A 144 5.35 -11.55 24.15
N ARG A 145 4.68 -11.39 25.30
CA ARG A 145 5.13 -10.46 26.35
C ARG A 145 6.54 -10.76 26.82
N LYS A 146 6.83 -12.01 27.16
CA LYS A 146 8.16 -12.40 27.63
C LYS A 146 9.24 -12.06 26.59
N ARG A 147 9.03 -12.45 25.34
CA ARG A 147 9.97 -12.16 24.24
C ARG A 147 10.15 -10.65 24.01
N LEU A 148 9.07 -9.89 24.03
CA LEU A 148 9.07 -8.45 23.80
C LEU A 148 9.67 -7.66 24.96
N ASP A 149 9.45 -8.09 26.20
CA ASP A 149 10.07 -7.49 27.39
C ASP A 149 11.58 -7.74 27.42
N GLU A 150 12.05 -8.90 26.93
CA GLU A 150 13.48 -9.26 26.85
C GLU A 150 14.20 -8.61 25.64
N GLY A 151 13.57 -8.62 24.46
CA GLY A 151 14.20 -8.25 23.19
C GLY A 151 13.74 -6.94 22.55
N GLY A 152 12.70 -6.30 23.10
CA GLY A 152 12.20 -5.01 22.65
C GLY A 152 11.81 -4.98 21.17
N ASP A 153 12.12 -3.85 20.51
CA ASP A 153 11.75 -3.59 19.12
C ASP A 153 12.41 -4.57 18.12
N ALA A 154 13.63 -5.03 18.41
CA ALA A 154 14.33 -5.98 17.54
C ALA A 154 13.64 -7.34 17.50
N GLU A 155 13.18 -7.80 18.68
CA GLU A 155 12.42 -9.05 18.77
C GLU A 155 11.00 -8.90 18.21
N ALA A 156 10.39 -7.72 18.38
CA ALA A 156 9.12 -7.41 17.73
C ALA A 156 9.20 -7.52 16.20
N GLN A 157 10.29 -7.01 15.60
CA GLN A 157 10.52 -7.14 14.16
C GLN A 157 10.73 -8.60 13.75
N ARG A 158 11.50 -9.38 14.52
CA ARG A 158 11.70 -10.81 14.24
C ARG A 158 10.38 -11.59 14.28
N LEU A 159 9.56 -11.34 15.30
CA LEU A 159 8.23 -11.93 15.44
C LEU A 159 7.31 -11.57 14.26
N GLN A 160 7.34 -10.30 13.85
CA GLN A 160 6.59 -9.83 12.69
C GLN A 160 7.07 -10.54 11.40
N ASP A 161 8.38 -10.63 11.18
CA ASP A 161 8.96 -11.30 10.01
C ASP A 161 8.62 -12.80 9.98
N GLU A 162 8.61 -13.46 11.14
CA GLU A 162 8.19 -14.87 11.29
C GLU A 162 6.73 -15.05 10.86
N MET A 163 5.83 -14.18 11.33
CA MET A 163 4.41 -14.19 10.95
C MET A 163 4.21 -13.90 9.46
N ASP A 164 4.87 -12.87 8.93
CA ASP A 164 4.76 -12.49 7.51
C ASP A 164 5.22 -13.64 6.59
N ARG A 165 6.29 -14.36 6.98
CA ARG A 165 6.76 -15.57 6.25
C ARG A 165 5.78 -16.74 6.33
N MET A 166 5.03 -16.89 7.41
CA MET A 166 3.97 -17.92 7.48
C MET A 166 2.81 -17.56 6.57
N VAL A 167 2.36 -16.31 6.58
CA VAL A 167 1.29 -15.81 5.70
C VAL A 167 1.68 -15.96 4.25
N GLN A 168 2.92 -15.58 3.89
CA GLN A 168 3.40 -15.70 2.51
C GLN A 168 3.40 -17.16 2.04
N ARG A 169 3.85 -18.11 2.87
CA ARG A 169 3.83 -19.54 2.53
C ARG A 169 2.41 -20.07 2.32
N ALA A 170 1.48 -19.71 3.20
CA ALA A 170 0.07 -20.09 3.04
C ALA A 170 -0.54 -19.55 1.74
N GLN A 171 -0.19 -18.31 1.35
CA GLN A 171 -0.63 -17.72 0.08
C GLN A 171 -0.04 -18.43 -1.13
N GLU A 172 1.24 -18.83 -1.06
CA GLU A 172 1.91 -19.59 -2.12
C GLU A 172 1.26 -20.97 -2.30
N GLU A 173 0.96 -21.68 -1.20
CA GLU A 173 0.27 -22.97 -1.21
C GLU A 173 -1.13 -22.86 -1.84
N LEU A 174 -1.95 -21.89 -1.40
CA LEU A 174 -3.27 -21.62 -1.98
C LEU A 174 -3.20 -21.27 -3.48
N ALA A 175 -2.17 -20.53 -3.90
CA ALA A 175 -1.97 -20.19 -5.30
C ALA A 175 -1.57 -21.42 -6.13
N GLU A 176 -0.77 -22.33 -5.57
CA GLU A 176 -0.46 -23.61 -6.20
C GLU A 176 -1.68 -24.51 -6.34
N GLU A 177 -2.50 -24.62 -5.30
CA GLU A 177 -3.74 -25.41 -5.33
C GLU A 177 -4.69 -24.92 -6.42
N ARG A 178 -4.94 -23.60 -6.49
CA ARG A 178 -5.76 -23.02 -7.56
C ARG A 178 -5.21 -23.31 -8.95
N ARG A 179 -3.89 -23.22 -9.13
CA ARG A 179 -3.24 -23.56 -10.41
C ARG A 179 -3.38 -25.05 -10.76
N ARG A 180 -3.41 -25.95 -9.76
CA ARG A 180 -3.63 -27.39 -9.98
C ARG A 180 -5.09 -27.64 -10.38
N GLU A 181 -6.04 -27.05 -9.67
CA GLU A 181 -7.48 -27.14 -9.98
C GLU A 181 -7.80 -26.61 -11.38
N GLU A 182 -7.25 -25.46 -11.78
CA GLU A 182 -7.42 -24.90 -13.13
C GLU A 182 -6.89 -25.86 -14.22
N LYS A 183 -5.73 -26.49 -14.00
CA LYS A 183 -5.15 -27.46 -14.93
C LYS A 183 -5.97 -28.74 -15.01
N GLU A 184 -6.51 -29.22 -13.90
CA GLU A 184 -7.38 -30.41 -13.87
C GLU A 184 -8.74 -30.14 -14.50
N GLY A 185 -9.33 -28.97 -14.25
CA GLY A 185 -10.57 -28.53 -14.91
C GLY A 185 -10.40 -28.39 -16.42
N ALA A 186 -9.29 -27.81 -16.89
CA ALA A 186 -8.98 -27.71 -18.32
C ALA A 186 -8.82 -29.08 -19.01
N ARG A 187 -8.30 -30.09 -18.30
CA ARG A 187 -8.18 -31.46 -18.82
C ARG A 187 -9.53 -32.19 -18.90
N ARG A 188 -10.43 -31.96 -17.94
CA ARG A 188 -11.77 -32.56 -17.92
C ARG A 188 -12.71 -31.93 -18.94
N GLY A 189 -12.58 -30.65 -19.24
CA GLY A 189 -13.39 -29.96 -20.27
C GLY A 189 -12.96 -30.24 -21.72
N ALA A 190 -11.85 -30.94 -21.92
CA ALA A 190 -11.31 -31.29 -23.24
C ALA A 190 -11.61 -32.75 -23.66
N GLN A 191 -12.31 -33.52 -22.82
CA GLN A 191 -12.84 -34.86 -23.11
C GLN A 191 -14.34 -34.79 -23.40
#